data_AF-A0AAE4UW70-F1
#
_entry.id   AF-A0AAE4UW70-F1
#
_cell.length_a   1.000
_cell.length_b   1.000
_cell.length_c   1.000
_cell.angle_alpha   90.00
_cell.angle_beta   90.00
_cell.angle_gamma   90.00
#
_symmetry.space_group_name_H-M   'P 1'
#
loop_
_entity.id
_entity.type
_entity.pdbx_description
1 polymer ?
#
loop_
_entity_poly.entity_id
_entity_poly.type
_entity_poly.pdbx_seq_one_letter_code
_entity_poly.pdbx_strand_id
1 'polypeptide(L)' 'MRRLSVQCGTRTDEYSAGFTGHVLDGGALRILAPDKQIAASYPAASWTILAALPHDE' A
#
# COMPACT_ATOMS: atom_id res chain seq x y z
N MET A 1 2.69 6.22 -14.81
CA MET A 1 1.93 6.62 -13.59
C MET A 1 2.43 5.83 -12.36
N ARG A 2 2.72 6.48 -11.22
CA ARG A 2 3.21 5.79 -10.01
C ARG A 2 2.07 5.01 -9.34
N ARG A 3 2.22 3.69 -9.21
CA ARG A 3 1.27 2.79 -8.51
C ARG A 3 1.92 2.29 -7.22
N LEU A 4 1.13 2.16 -6.16
CA LEU A 4 1.57 1.55 -4.91
C LEU A 4 1.13 0.09 -4.92
N SER A 5 2.06 -0.84 -4.72
CA SER A 5 1.75 -2.26 -4.60
C SER A 5 2.16 -2.76 -3.22
N VAL A 6 1.28 -3.49 -2.55
CA VAL A 6 1.53 -4.06 -1.21
C VAL A 6 1.39 -5.57 -1.31
N GLN A 7 2.45 -6.29 -0.94
CA GLN A 7 2.40 -7.73 -0.80
C GLN A 7 2.08 -8.10 0.65
N CYS A 8 1.11 -8.98 0.86
CA CYS A 8 0.76 -9.54 2.17
C CYS A 8 0.58 -11.06 2.05
N GLY A 9 1.57 -11.81 2.54
CA GLY A 9 1.67 -13.25 2.28
C GLY A 9 1.80 -13.54 0.78
N THR A 10 0.88 -14.31 0.22
CA THR A 10 0.81 -14.63 -1.22
C THR A 10 -0.06 -13.67 -2.03
N ARG A 11 -0.72 -12.70 -1.38
CA ARG A 11 -1.59 -11.72 -2.05
C ARG A 11 -0.80 -10.44 -2.35
N THR A 12 -1.01 -9.90 -3.55
CA THR A 12 -0.53 -8.57 -3.93
C THR A 12 -1.74 -7.69 -4.20
N ASP A 13 -1.82 -6.58 -3.49
CA ASP A 13 -2.85 -5.58 -3.63
C ASP A 13 -2.24 -4.34 -4.32
N GLU A 14 -2.92 -3.82 -5.35
CA GLU A 14 -2.46 -2.67 -6.13
C GLU A 14 -3.37 -1.46 -5.96
N TYR A 15 -2.75 -0.29 -5.81
CA TYR A 15 -3.45 0.98 -5.62
C TYR A 15 -3.01 2.00 -6.68
N SER A 16 -4.01 2.69 -7.23
CA SER A 16 -3.80 3.76 -8.20
C SER A 16 -3.23 5.03 -7.52
N ALA A 17 -2.91 6.03 -8.33
CA ALA A 17 -2.42 7.30 -7.83
C ALA A 17 -3.44 7.97 -6.88
N GLY A 18 -2.94 8.63 -5.82
CA GLY A 18 -3.75 9.33 -4.83
C GLY A 18 -4.07 8.53 -3.57
N PHE A 19 -3.87 7.20 -3.58
CA PHE A 19 -3.87 6.41 -2.35
C PHE A 19 -2.64 6.72 -1.51
N THR A 20 -2.80 6.71 -0.19
CA THR A 20 -1.69 6.98 0.76
C THR A 20 -1.56 5.85 1.76
N GLY A 21 -0.32 5.41 1.99
CA GLY A 21 0.01 4.42 3.02
C GLY A 21 0.40 5.08 4.33
N HIS A 22 -0.20 4.66 5.43
CA HIS A 22 0.06 5.14 6.78
C HIS A 22 0.51 3.97 7.66
N VAL A 23 1.73 4.05 8.19
CA VAL A 23 2.22 3.09 9.18
C VAL A 23 1.81 3.58 10.56
N LEU A 24 1.02 2.79 11.26
CA LEU A 24 0.55 3.11 12.60
C LEU A 24 1.56 2.73 13.67
N ASP A 25 1.36 3.25 14.87
CA ASP A 25 2.00 2.74 16.08
C ASP A 25 1.70 1.24 16.21
N GLY A 26 2.76 0.43 16.34
CA GLY A 26 2.70 -1.03 16.31
C GLY A 26 2.98 -1.67 14.95
N GLY A 27 3.23 -0.89 13.89
CA GLY A 27 3.77 -1.38 12.61
C GLY A 27 2.75 -1.91 11.60
N ALA A 28 1.46 -1.76 11.88
CA ALA A 28 0.40 -2.06 10.91
C ALA A 28 0.34 -0.99 9.82
N LEU A 29 0.07 -1.39 8.57
CA LEU A 29 -0.12 -0.46 7.44
C LEU A 29 -1.61 -0.26 7.18
N ARG A 30 -2.05 0.99 7.04
CA ARG A 30 -3.35 1.35 6.49
C ARG A 30 -3.18 2.02 5.14
N ILE A 31 -4.04 1.67 4.19
CA ILE A 31 -4.13 2.36 2.91
C ILE A 31 -5.39 3.22 2.92
N LEU A 32 -5.20 4.52 2.76
CA LEU A 32 -6.29 5.48 2.62
C LEU A 32 -6.52 5.80 1.14
N ALA A 33 -7.78 5.77 0.74
CA ALA A 33 -8.24 6.28 -0.55
C ALA A 33 -8.17 7.82 -0.58
N PRO A 34 -8.21 8.45 -1.77
CA PRO A 34 -8.19 9.92 -1.90
C PRO A 34 -9.30 10.65 -1.14
N ASP A 35 -10.44 10.00 -0.95
CA ASP A 35 -11.59 10.48 -0.17
C ASP A 35 -11.43 10.29 1.35
N LYS A 36 -10.23 9.87 1.79
CA LYS A 36 -9.82 9.61 3.18
C LYS A 36 -10.48 8.39 3.82
N GLN A 37 -11.17 7.55 3.06
CA GLN A 37 -11.68 6.27 3.57
C GLN A 37 -10.55 5.23 3.66
N ILE A 38 -10.66 4.30 4.61
CA ILE A 38 -9.74 3.17 4.72
C ILE A 38 -10.09 2.17 3.61
N ALA A 39 -9.19 2.02 2.66
CA ALA A 39 -9.32 1.06 1.56
C ALA A 39 -8.78 -0.33 1.93
N ALA A 40 -7.73 -0.38 2.76
CA ALA A 40 -7.18 -1.63 3.28
C ALA A 40 -6.41 -1.45 4.59
N SER A 41 -6.21 -2.55 5.30
CA SER A 41 -5.36 -2.62 6.50
C SER A 41 -4.58 -3.92 6.50
N TYR A 42 -3.30 -3.84 6.88
CA TYR A 42 -2.37 -4.95 6.94
C TYR A 42 -1.77 -5.03 8.35
N PRO A 43 -1.80 -6.21 9.00
CA PRO A 43 -1.17 -6.43 10.30
C PRO A 43 0.33 -6.16 10.30
N ALA A 44 0.89 -5.85 11.46
CA ALA A 44 2.34 -5.68 11.59
C ALA A 44 3.11 -6.92 11.14
N ALA A 45 4.27 -6.71 10.52
CA ALA A 45 5.17 -7.76 10.03
C ALA A 45 4.55 -8.72 8.98
N SER A 46 3.37 -8.42 8.42
CA SER A 46 2.73 -9.25 7.40
C SER A 46 2.72 -8.61 6.01
N TRP A 47 3.28 -7.41 5.85
CA TRP A 47 3.23 -6.65 4.60
C TRP A 47 4.60 -6.14 4.15
N THR A 48 4.73 -5.95 2.84
CA THR A 48 5.87 -5.31 2.19
C THR A 48 5.35 -4.37 1.12
N ILE A 49 5.82 -3.11 1.11
CA ILE A 49 5.59 -2.23 -0.03
C ILE A 49 6.55 -2.64 -1.15
N LEU A 50 6.00 -3.03 -2.29
CA LEU A 50 6.77 -3.31 -3.48
C LEU A 50 7.03 -1.98 -4.19
N ALA A 51 8.29 -1.57 -4.26
CA ALA A 51 8.66 -0.43 -5.07
C ALA A 51 8.46 -0.81 -6.55
N ALA A 52 7.50 -0.16 -7.20
CA ALA A 52 7.45 -0.20 -8.66
C ALA A 52 8.74 0.45 -9.16
N LEU A 53 9.60 -0.32 -9.85
CA LEU A 53 10.67 0.27 -10.64
C LEU A 53 10.06 1.34 -11.56
N PRO A 54 10.72 2.49 -11.78
CA PRO A 54 10.24 3.45 -12.76
C PRO A 54 10.03 2.70 -14.07
N HIS A 55 8.79 2.71 -14.57
CA HIS A 55 8.53 2.30 -15.94
C HIS A 55 9.17 3.40 -16.79
N ASP A 56 10.31 3.11 -17.42
CA ASP A 56 10.84 3.94 -18.49
C ASP A 56 9.75 3.96 -19.58
N GLU A 57 9.03 5.08 -19.69
CA GLU A 57 8.27 5.45 -20.90
C GLU A 57 9.18 6.31 -21.79
#